data_AF-A0A7Y2FG99-F1
#
_entry.id   AF-A0A7Y2FG99-F1
#
_cell.length_a   1.000
_cell.length_b   1.000
_cell.length_c   1.000
_cell.angle_alpha   90.00
_cell.angle_beta   90.00
_cell.angle_gamma   90.00
#
_symmetry.space_group_name_H-M   'P 1'
#
loop_
_entity.id
_entity.type
_entity.pdbx_description
1 polymer ?
#
loop_
_entity_poly.entity_id
_entity_poly.type
_entity_poly.pdbx_seq_one_letter_code
_entity_poly.pdbx_strand_id
1 'polypeptide(L)'
;MTDRRNPARETTTLEPLVEPAWLERHLGDADLRVVDATVQVKLWPWPRIRSGRRGYERAHVPGAVFANLMEISDPGAPRHT
;
A
#
# COMPACT_ATOMS: atom_id res chain seq x y z
N MET A 1 -22.11 -40.27 -4.44
CA MET A 1 -22.69 -39.46 -3.35
C MET A 1 -21.61 -39.34 -2.27
N THR A 2 -20.63 -38.45 -2.39
CA THR A 2 -20.77 -37.01 -2.15
C THR A 2 -19.84 -36.21 -3.08
N ASP A 3 -20.44 -35.22 -3.74
CA ASP A 3 -19.80 -34.19 -4.53
C ASP A 3 -18.91 -33.30 -3.65
N ARG A 4 -17.58 -33.41 -3.79
CA ARG A 4 -16.62 -32.45 -3.22
C ARG A 4 -16.54 -31.25 -4.16
N ARG A 5 -17.54 -30.37 -4.10
CA ARG A 5 -17.43 -29.02 -4.67
C ARG A 5 -16.23 -28.35 -4.01
N ASN A 6 -15.18 -28.14 -4.80
CA ASN A 6 -14.15 -27.16 -4.50
C ASN A 6 -14.86 -25.80 -4.47
N PRO A 7 -14.99 -25.10 -3.32
CA PRO A 7 -15.58 -23.77 -3.34
C PRO A 7 -14.65 -22.95 -4.24
N ALA A 8 -15.17 -22.53 -5.39
CA ALA A 8 -14.50 -21.58 -6.25
C ALA A 8 -13.96 -20.47 -5.35
N ARG A 9 -12.66 -20.19 -5.46
CA ARG A 9 -12.03 -19.05 -4.77
C ARG A 9 -12.91 -17.86 -5.10
N GLU A 10 -13.61 -17.31 -4.11
CA GLU A 10 -14.30 -16.05 -4.25
C GLU A 10 -13.22 -15.05 -4.66
N THR A 11 -13.25 -14.66 -5.94
CA THR A 11 -12.41 -13.60 -6.46
C THR A 11 -12.94 -12.35 -5.80
N THR A 12 -12.47 -12.03 -4.60
CA THR A 12 -12.69 -10.72 -4.01
C THR A 12 -12.23 -9.73 -5.05
N THR A 13 -13.17 -9.01 -5.67
CA THR A 13 -12.86 -7.85 -6.49
C THR A 13 -12.02 -6.95 -5.59
N LEU A 14 -10.72 -6.86 -5.89
CA LEU A 14 -9.81 -5.90 -5.28
C LEU A 14 -10.22 -4.53 -5.79
N GLU A 15 -11.38 -4.06 -5.34
CA GLU A 15 -11.91 -2.75 -5.67
C GLU A 15 -11.77 -1.89 -4.41
N PRO A 16 -10.95 -0.83 -4.48
CA PRO A 16 -10.43 -0.19 -5.69
C PRO A 16 -8.96 -0.53 -6.02
N LEU A 17 -8.70 -1.13 -7.20
CA LEU A 17 -7.37 -1.25 -7.82
C LEU A 17 -7.42 -0.67 -9.24
N VAL A 18 -6.41 0.10 -9.63
CA VAL A 18 -6.36 0.81 -10.92
C VAL A 18 -5.05 0.54 -11.66
N GLU A 19 -5.11 0.63 -12.98
CA GLU A 19 -3.92 0.53 -13.85
C GLU A 19 -3.06 1.80 -13.79
N PRO A 20 -1.72 1.71 -13.94
CA PRO A 20 -0.85 2.89 -13.99
C PRO A 20 -1.24 3.90 -15.09
N ALA A 21 -1.67 3.39 -16.26
CA ALA A 21 -2.13 4.24 -17.37
C ALA A 21 -3.48 4.91 -17.08
N TRP A 22 -4.29 4.38 -16.16
CA TRP A 22 -5.43 5.12 -15.64
C TRP A 22 -4.94 6.23 -14.73
N LEU A 23 -4.06 5.93 -13.77
CA LEU A 23 -3.56 6.94 -12.82
C LEU A 23 -2.91 8.13 -13.54
N GLU A 24 -2.04 7.87 -14.52
CA GLU A 24 -1.36 8.92 -15.30
C GLU A 24 -2.35 9.91 -15.93
N ARG A 25 -3.46 9.41 -16.49
CA ARG A 25 -4.50 10.24 -17.12
C ARG A 25 -5.30 11.10 -16.12
N HIS A 26 -5.32 10.72 -14.85
CA HIS A 26 -6.15 11.36 -13.81
C HIS A 26 -5.31 12.16 -12.79
N LEU A 27 -3.98 12.26 -12.95
CA LEU A 27 -3.10 12.99 -12.03
C LEU A 27 -3.48 14.48 -11.84
N GLY A 28 -4.20 15.07 -12.80
CA GLY A 28 -4.67 16.45 -12.75
C GLY A 28 -6.07 16.63 -12.14
N ASP A 29 -6.76 15.55 -11.79
CA ASP A 29 -8.14 15.63 -11.33
C ASP A 29 -8.22 16.25 -9.93
N ALA A 30 -9.11 17.23 -9.77
CA ALA A 30 -9.17 18.03 -8.54
C ALA A 30 -9.53 17.20 -7.31
N ASP A 31 -10.31 16.13 -7.50
CA ASP A 31 -10.78 15.19 -6.50
C ASP A 31 -9.87 13.97 -6.30
N LEU A 32 -8.76 13.85 -7.05
CA LEU A 32 -7.77 12.79 -6.87
C LEU A 32 -6.55 13.28 -6.08
N ARG A 33 -6.10 12.49 -5.10
CA ARG A 33 -4.81 12.70 -4.42
C ARG A 33 -4.05 11.38 -4.34
N VAL A 34 -2.77 11.44 -4.73
CA VAL A 34 -1.86 10.30 -4.64
C VAL A 34 -1.12 10.35 -3.31
N VAL A 35 -1.10 9.22 -2.60
CA VAL A 35 -0.40 9.08 -1.32
C VAL A 35 0.61 7.95 -1.43
N ASP A 36 1.88 8.25 -1.19
CA ASP A 36 2.92 7.25 -0.99
C ASP A 36 2.98 6.86 0.48
N ALA A 37 2.62 5.61 0.80
CA ALA A 37 2.61 5.05 2.14
C ALA A 37 3.73 4.01 2.36
N THR A 38 4.84 4.11 1.61
CA THR A 38 5.92 3.12 1.63
C THR A 38 6.55 2.99 3.02
N VAL A 39 6.69 1.75 3.47
CA VAL A 39 7.59 1.35 4.57
C VAL A 39 8.65 0.39 4.05
N GLN A 40 9.85 0.47 4.62
CA GLN A 40 10.95 -0.43 4.29
C GLN A 40 11.07 -1.50 5.36
N VAL A 41 10.92 -2.75 4.96
CA VAL A 41 11.04 -3.92 5.84
C VAL A 41 12.38 -4.58 5.60
N LYS A 42 13.15 -4.76 6.67
CA LYS A 42 14.38 -5.55 6.67
C LYS A 42 14.23 -6.70 7.66
N LEU A 43 14.32 -7.93 7.18
CA LEU A 43 14.08 -9.13 8.02
C LEU A 43 15.35 -9.63 8.74
N TRP A 44 16.54 -9.36 8.20
CA TRP A 44 17.82 -9.82 8.74
C TRP A 44 18.71 -8.64 9.18
N PRO A 45 19.49 -8.74 10.27
CA PRO A 45 19.58 -9.84 11.25
C PRO A 45 18.40 -9.90 12.23
N TRP A 46 17.59 -8.83 12.29
CA TRP A 46 16.38 -8.75 13.09
C TRP A 46 15.31 -7.99 12.29
N PRO A 47 14.02 -8.35 12.37
CA PRO A 47 12.94 -7.60 11.73
C PRO A 47 12.94 -6.13 12.16
N ARG A 48 13.05 -5.22 11.18
CA ARG A 48 12.94 -3.78 11.40
C ARG A 48 12.12 -3.17 10.27
N ILE A 49 11.19 -2.30 10.66
CA ILE A 49 10.41 -1.47 9.76
C ILE A 49 10.92 -0.04 9.87
N ARG A 50 11.13 0.62 8.74
CA ARG A 50 11.57 2.02 8.66
C ARG A 50 10.65 2.79 7.72
N SER A 51 10.57 4.10 7.92
CA SER A 51 9.88 5.00 6.99
C SER A 51 10.49 4.92 5.59
N GLY A 52 9.65 4.87 4.55
CA GLY A 52 10.06 4.93 3.15
C GLY A 52 10.47 6.32 2.66
N ARG A 53 10.46 7.35 3.53
CA ARG A 53 10.67 8.76 3.19
C ARG A 53 11.87 9.04 2.27
N ARG A 54 13.03 8.41 2.54
CA ARG A 54 14.25 8.56 1.71
C ARG A 54 14.04 8.07 0.27
N GLY A 55 13.16 7.08 0.06
CA GLY A 55 12.76 6.60 -1.25
C GLY A 55 11.92 7.63 -1.98
N TYR A 56 10.87 8.09 -1.32
CA TYR A 56 9.98 9.14 -1.82
C TYR A 56 10.76 10.42 -2.20
N GLU A 57 11.66 10.91 -1.35
CA GLU A 57 12.47 12.11 -1.64
C GLU A 57 13.37 11.96 -2.88
N ARG A 58 13.78 10.73 -3.21
CA ARG A 58 14.60 10.45 -4.41
C ARG A 58 13.74 10.43 -5.68
N ALA A 59 12.56 9.82 -5.61
CA ALA A 59 11.60 9.78 -6.71
C ALA A 59 10.22 9.35 -6.20
N HIS A 60 9.17 9.97 -6.74
CA HIS A 60 7.78 9.65 -6.46
C HIS A 60 6.90 10.06 -7.66
N VAL A 61 5.65 9.59 -7.67
CA VAL A 61 4.64 10.00 -8.65
C VAL A 61 4.39 11.52 -8.53
N PRO A 62 4.32 12.28 -9.64
CA PRO A 62 4.07 13.72 -9.58
C PRO A 62 2.83 14.09 -8.74
N GLY A 63 2.98 15.08 -7.86
CA GLY A 63 1.90 15.54 -6.98
C GLY A 63 1.56 14.63 -5.80
N ALA A 64 2.21 13.45 -5.68
CA ALA A 64 1.99 12.57 -4.54
C ALA A 64 2.50 13.19 -3.24
N VAL A 65 1.79 12.96 -2.14
CA VAL A 65 2.23 13.30 -0.78
C VAL A 65 2.74 12.04 -0.07
N PHE A 66 3.67 12.20 0.87
CA PHE A 66 4.18 11.07 1.67
C PHE A 66 3.43 10.93 3.00
N ALA A 67 2.83 9.75 3.23
CA ALA A 67 2.23 9.38 4.49
C ALA A 67 3.24 8.61 5.36
N ASN A 68 3.77 9.25 6.40
CA ASN A 68 4.66 8.58 7.34
C ASN A 68 3.86 7.68 8.28
N LEU A 69 3.66 6.40 7.91
CA LEU A 69 2.90 5.44 8.71
C LEU A 69 3.42 5.28 10.14
N MET A 70 4.70 5.57 10.39
CA MET A 70 5.28 5.50 11.74
C MET A 70 4.79 6.62 12.67
N GLU A 71 4.26 7.73 12.12
CA GLU A 71 3.74 8.88 12.88
C GLU A 71 2.21 8.87 12.99
N ILE A 72 1.51 8.26 12.02
CA ILE A 72 0.05 8.31 11.92
C ILE A 72 -0.66 7.01 12.32
N SER A 73 0.08 5.94 12.64
CA SER A 73 -0.48 4.69 13.16
C SER A 73 -0.60 4.72 14.68
N ASP A 74 -1.56 3.97 15.23
CA ASP A 74 -1.70 3.79 16.68
C ASP A 74 -0.43 3.14 17.29
N PRO A 75 0.31 3.84 18.16
CA PRO A 75 1.51 3.29 18.78
C PRO A 75 1.22 2.18 19.80
N GLY A 76 -0.02 2.07 20.29
CA GLY A 76 -0.49 1.07 21.25
C GLY A 76 -1.04 -0.21 20.60
N ALA A 77 -1.20 -0.24 19.27
CA ALA A 77 -1.72 -1.39 18.57
C ALA A 77 -0.82 -2.64 18.74
N PRO A 78 -1.40 -3.84 18.87
CA PRO A 78 -0.65 -5.09 18.91
C PRO A 78 0.28 -5.21 17.69
N ARG A 79 1.56 -5.45 17.94
CA ARG A 79 2.52 -5.75 16.87
C ARG A 79 2.49 -7.24 16.60
N HIS A 80 2.02 -7.63 15.42
CA HIS A 80 2.26 -8.97 14.90
C HIS A 80 3.69 -9.00 14.34
N THR A 81 4.64 -9.44 15.17
CA THR A 81 6.05 -9.67 14.80
C THR A 81 6.32 -11.14 14.55
#